data_AF-A0A1Q8ATS0-F1
#
_entry.id   AF-A0A1Q8ATS0-F1
#
_cell.length_a   1.000
_cell.length_b   1.000
_cell.length_c   1.000
_cell.angle_alpha   90.00
_cell.angle_beta   90.00
_cell.angle_gamma   90.00
#
_symmetry.space_group_name_H-M   'P 1'
#
loop_
_entity.id
_entity.type
_entity.pdbx_description
1 polymer ?
#
loop_
_entity_poly.entity_id
_entity_poly.type
_entity_poly.pdbx_seq_one_letter_code
_entity_poly.pdbx_strand_id
1 'polypeptide(L)'
;MTSELEKQITAILAEVIEMDEAELWEKRNQRFVEDLDVDSMLALEILAILEKKYRIEIPEENILDLVSLQSTIDFVDRKLKQRVA
;
A
#
# COMPACT_ATOMS: atom_id res chain seq x y z
N MET A 1 -0.89 11.82 -14.58
CA MET A 1 0.40 12.17 -13.96
C MET A 1 0.42 11.49 -12.60
N THR A 2 1.26 10.48 -12.43
CA THR A 2 1.39 9.73 -11.18
C THR A 2 2.12 10.56 -10.14
N SER A 3 1.57 10.68 -8.92
CA SER A 3 2.20 11.45 -7.84
C SER A 3 3.50 10.77 -7.34
N GLU A 4 4.37 11.53 -6.69
CA GLU A 4 5.61 10.96 -6.11
C GLU A 4 5.29 9.91 -5.04
N LEU A 5 4.22 10.13 -4.27
CA LEU A 5 3.74 9.16 -3.27
C LEU A 5 3.28 7.85 -3.93
N GLU A 6 2.49 7.94 -5.00
CA GLU A 6 2.02 6.77 -5.77
C GLU A 6 3.19 5.93 -6.27
N LYS A 7 4.23 6.56 -6.84
CA LYS A 7 5.43 5.84 -7.31
C LYS A 7 6.14 5.13 -6.16
N GLN A 8 6.34 5.82 -5.05
CA GLN A 8 7.04 5.25 -3.89
C GLN A 8 6.27 4.07 -3.29
N ILE A 9 4.96 4.17 -3.15
CA ILE A 9 4.14 3.10 -2.61
C ILE A 9 4.11 1.93 -3.59
N THR A 10 3.93 2.20 -4.89
CA THR A 10 3.96 1.15 -5.92
C THR A 10 5.27 0.37 -5.89
N ALA A 11 6.42 1.06 -5.82
CA ALA A 11 7.73 0.41 -5.75
C ALA A 11 7.89 -0.47 -4.49
N ILE A 12 7.45 0.00 -3.32
CA ILE A 12 7.50 -0.78 -2.07
C ILE A 12 6.66 -2.06 -2.21
N LEU A 13 5.41 -1.92 -2.67
CA LEU A 13 4.50 -3.05 -2.75
C LEU A 13 4.93 -4.04 -3.83
N ALA A 14 5.45 -3.55 -4.97
CA ALA A 14 6.02 -4.38 -6.03
C ALA A 14 7.19 -5.23 -5.51
N GLU A 15 8.07 -4.64 -4.70
CA GLU A 15 9.19 -5.36 -4.09
C GLU A 15 8.71 -6.44 -3.10
N VAL A 16 7.74 -6.13 -2.24
CA VAL A 16 7.24 -7.09 -1.22
C VAL A 16 6.40 -8.21 -1.85
N ILE A 17 5.61 -7.90 -2.87
CA ILE A 17 4.76 -8.87 -3.57
C ILE A 17 5.56 -9.65 -4.63
N GLU A 18 6.82 -9.27 -4.88
CA GLU A 18 7.67 -9.81 -5.94
C GLU A 18 7.01 -9.72 -7.33
N MET A 19 6.39 -8.57 -7.63
CA MET A 19 5.67 -8.33 -8.88
C MET A 19 6.19 -7.06 -9.56
N ASP A 20 6.15 -7.00 -10.89
CA ASP A 20 6.56 -5.82 -11.65
C ASP A 20 5.72 -4.59 -11.27
N GLU A 21 6.37 -3.43 -11.09
CA GLU A 21 5.70 -2.16 -10.76
C GLU A 21 4.61 -1.80 -11.78
N ALA A 22 4.89 -2.02 -13.06
CA ALA A 22 3.95 -1.74 -14.14
C ALA A 22 2.71 -2.67 -14.06
N GLU A 23 2.93 -3.96 -13.81
CA GLU A 23 1.86 -4.94 -13.66
C GLU A 23 1.01 -4.63 -12.42
N LEU A 24 1.65 -4.35 -11.28
CA LEU A 24 0.97 -3.93 -10.06
C LEU A 24 0.13 -2.67 -10.28
N TRP A 25 0.68 -1.69 -11.01
CA TRP A 25 0.00 -0.43 -11.30
C TRP A 25 -1.24 -0.61 -12.20
N GLU A 26 -1.16 -1.50 -13.19
CA GLU A 26 -2.32 -1.88 -14.02
C GLU A 26 -3.40 -2.58 -13.17
N LYS A 27 -2.97 -3.41 -12.22
CA LYS A 27 -3.85 -4.14 -11.29
C LYS A 27 -4.14 -3.37 -10.00
N ARG A 28 -3.91 -2.06 -9.94
CA ARG A 28 -3.96 -1.29 -8.67
C ARG A 28 -5.30 -1.29 -7.93
N ASN A 29 -6.39 -1.65 -8.62
CA ASN A 29 -7.72 -1.76 -8.04
C ASN A 29 -8.08 -3.19 -7.59
N GLN A 30 -7.23 -4.18 -7.90
CA GLN A 30 -7.41 -5.57 -7.51
C GLN A 30 -7.05 -5.76 -6.04
N ARG A 31 -7.74 -6.69 -5.39
CA ARG A 31 -7.53 -7.03 -3.98
C ARG A 31 -6.28 -7.91 -3.85
N PHE A 32 -5.36 -7.54 -2.97
CA PHE A 32 -4.10 -8.27 -2.77
C PHE A 32 -4.34 -9.76 -2.48
N VAL A 33 -5.15 -10.08 -1.47
CA VAL A 33 -5.36 -11.47 -1.05
C VAL A 33 -6.31 -12.22 -2.00
N GLU A 34 -7.39 -11.57 -2.45
CA GLU A 34 -8.45 -12.27 -3.21
C GLU A 34 -8.18 -12.37 -4.70
N ASP A 35 -7.60 -11.33 -5.31
CA ASP A 35 -7.42 -11.25 -6.76
C ASP A 35 -5.96 -11.47 -7.20
N LEU A 36 -5.00 -11.08 -6.34
CA LEU A 36 -3.56 -11.18 -6.61
C LEU A 36 -2.88 -12.34 -5.86
N ASP A 37 -3.64 -13.11 -5.08
CA ASP A 37 -3.16 -14.27 -4.29
C ASP A 37 -1.96 -13.93 -3.39
N VAL A 38 -1.91 -12.70 -2.89
CA VAL A 38 -0.87 -12.22 -1.98
C VAL A 38 -1.08 -12.85 -0.61
N ASP A 39 0.00 -13.42 -0.06
CA ASP A 39 -0.03 -14.00 1.28
C ASP A 39 -0.41 -12.95 2.33
N SER A 40 -1.33 -13.32 3.22
CA SER A 40 -1.69 -12.56 4.42
C SER A 40 -0.49 -12.09 5.26
N MET A 41 0.63 -12.84 5.27
CA MET A 41 1.87 -12.41 5.94
C MET A 41 2.53 -11.23 5.24
N LEU A 42 2.54 -11.20 3.91
CA LEU A 42 3.09 -10.09 3.12
C LEU A 42 2.27 -8.82 3.34
N ALA A 43 0.95 -8.94 3.53
CA ALA A 43 0.11 -7.80 3.89
C ALA A 43 0.57 -7.14 5.20
N LEU A 44 0.93 -7.93 6.23
CA LEU A 44 1.48 -7.41 7.48
C LEU A 44 2.85 -6.74 7.30
N GLU A 45 3.68 -7.28 6.43
CA GLU A 45 4.99 -6.69 6.11
C GLU A 45 4.86 -5.34 5.39
N ILE A 46 3.95 -5.24 4.42
CA ILE A 46 3.63 -3.98 3.74
C ILE A 46 3.25 -2.91 4.77
N LEU A 47 2.37 -3.23 5.72
CA LEU A 47 1.95 -2.31 6.77
C LEU A 47 3.15 -1.82 7.60
N ALA A 48 3.96 -2.74 8.11
CA ALA A 48 5.12 -2.41 8.93
C ALA A 48 6.13 -1.53 8.18
N ILE A 49 6.36 -1.79 6.89
CA ILE A 49 7.23 -0.97 6.05
C ILE A 49 6.65 0.44 5.86
N LEU A 50 5.35 0.55 5.56
CA LEU A 50 4.68 1.85 5.37
C LEU A 50 4.69 2.68 6.66
N GLU A 51 4.36 2.07 7.80
CA GLU A 51 4.42 2.70 9.13
C GLU A 51 5.82 3.24 9.41
N LYS A 52 6.85 2.42 9.20
CA LYS A 52 8.24 2.81 9.44
C LYS A 52 8.71 3.89 8.47
N LYS A 53 8.40 3.77 7.18
CA LYS A 53 8.86 4.70 6.12
C LYS A 53 8.21 6.06 6.27
N TYR A 54 6.89 6.09 6.49
CA TYR A 54 6.13 7.33 6.58
C TYR A 54 5.99 7.85 8.02
N ARG A 55 6.41 7.07 9.03
CA ARG A 55 6.22 7.35 10.47
C ARG A 55 4.76 7.67 10.78
N ILE A 56 3.89 6.76 10.36
CA ILE A 56 2.45 6.77 10.61
C ILE A 56 2.09 5.55 11.43
N GLU A 57 0.96 5.61 12.15
CA GLU A 57 0.36 4.44 12.81
C GLU A 57 -0.89 4.02 12.03
N ILE A 58 -0.95 2.73 11.71
CA ILE A 58 -2.03 2.08 11.00
C ILE A 58 -2.68 1.09 11.98
N PRO A 59 -3.85 1.41 12.56
CA PRO A 59 -4.52 0.49 13.45
C PRO A 59 -5.00 -0.75 12.69
N GLU A 60 -5.06 -1.89 13.37
CA GLU A 60 -5.45 -3.16 12.76
C GLU A 60 -6.84 -3.12 12.10
N GLU A 61 -7.75 -2.29 12.61
CA GLU A 61 -9.08 -2.09 12.03
C GLU A 61 -9.04 -1.52 10.60
N ASN A 62 -8.00 -0.75 10.26
CA ASN A 62 -7.79 -0.18 8.94
C ASN A 62 -7.09 -1.13 7.97
N ILE A 63 -6.65 -2.32 8.41
CA ILE A 63 -6.10 -3.35 7.51
C ILE A 63 -7.13 -3.74 6.45
N LEU A 64 -8.41 -3.74 6.81
CA LEU A 64 -9.53 -4.00 5.90
C LEU A 64 -9.67 -2.93 4.80
N ASP A 65 -9.14 -1.73 5.01
CA ASP A 65 -9.09 -0.67 4.01
C ASP A 65 -7.86 -0.81 3.10
N LEU A 66 -6.84 -1.55 3.52
CA LEU A 66 -5.54 -1.70 2.84
C LEU A 66 -5.50 -2.97 1.97
N VAL A 67 -6.58 -3.17 1.22
CA VAL A 67 -6.79 -4.35 0.40
C VAL A 67 -6.29 -4.20 -1.03
N SER A 68 -5.96 -3.00 -1.52
CA SER A 68 -5.43 -2.78 -2.87
C SER A 68 -4.35 -1.70 -2.90
N LEU A 69 -3.61 -1.61 -4.01
CA LEU A 69 -2.56 -0.58 -4.18
C LEU A 69 -3.20 0.82 -4.12
N GLN A 70 -4.33 1.00 -4.80
CA GLN A 70 -5.03 2.29 -4.80
C GLN A 70 -5.49 2.67 -3.39
N SER A 71 -6.08 1.73 -2.64
CA SER A 71 -6.57 2.03 -1.29
C SER A 71 -5.42 2.32 -0.32
N THR A 72 -4.29 1.65 -0.51
CA THR A 72 -3.04 1.88 0.24
C THR A 72 -2.49 3.28 -0.01
N ILE A 73 -2.40 3.69 -1.27
CA ILE A 73 -1.98 5.03 -1.65
C ILE A 73 -2.87 6.08 -1.00
N ASP A 74 -4.19 5.93 -1.17
CA ASP A 74 -5.16 6.90 -0.66
C ASP A 74 -5.12 6.98 0.88
N PHE A 75 -4.93 5.86 1.55
CA PHE A 75 -4.83 5.81 3.00
C PHE A 75 -3.59 6.54 3.51
N VAL A 76 -2.42 6.23 2.94
CA VAL A 76 -1.16 6.88 3.34
C VAL A 76 -1.22 8.38 3.04
N ASP A 77 -1.75 8.79 1.90
CA ASP A 77 -1.94 10.21 1.56
C ASP A 77 -2.82 10.93 2.60
N ARG A 78 -3.95 10.33 2.98
CA ARG A 78 -4.83 10.86 4.04
C ARG A 78 -4.10 11.00 5.38
N LYS A 79 -3.36 9.96 5.80
CA LYS A 79 -2.61 9.98 7.07
C LYS A 79 -1.52 11.05 7.07
N LEU A 80 -0.78 11.20 5.97
CA LEU A 80 0.24 12.23 5.84
C LEU A 80 -0.36 13.64 5.91
N LYS A 81 -1.49 13.87 5.25
CA LYS A 81 -2.22 15.15 5.34
C LYS A 81 -2.72 15.45 6.75
N GLN A 82 -3.22 14.45 7.46
CA GLN A 82 -3.66 14.58 8.86
C GLN A 82 -2.50 14.88 9.82
N ARG A 83 -1.28 14.40 9.53
CA ARG A 83 -0.11 14.66 10.36
C ARG A 83 0.43 16.09 10.24
N VAL A 84 0.20 16.73 9.08
CA VAL A 84 0.75 18.06 8.77
C VAL A 84 -0.26 19.18 9.08
N ALA A 85 -1.52 18.82 9.39
CA ALA A 85 -2.57 19.74 9.83
C ALA A 85 -2.53 19.93 11.36
#